data_AF-F7V226-F1
#
_entry.id   AF-F7V226-F1
#
_cell.length_a   1.000
_cell.length_b   1.000
_cell.length_c   1.000
_cell.angle_alpha   90.00
_cell.angle_beta   90.00
_cell.angle_gamma   90.00
#
_symmetry.space_group_name_H-M   'P 1'
#
loop_
_entity.id
_entity.type
_entity.pdbx_description
1 polymer ?
#
loop_
_entity_poly.entity_id
_entity_poly.type
_entity_poly.pdbx_seq_one_letter_code
_entity_poly.pdbx_strand_id
1 'polypeptide(L)'
;METDGYNRYLMENFGSDTSGGTKIAAYALHSVTTHQDARDITVSEAHYTLTNTLTETTAAEIRARKVLLGGTLTDGAFTFQAVPVDRNGDMLSGASAVSAKNDADGKISFAIPKLSPGTYYYKLTEQQGKEEHIAYDKSVYYVKIEISSDLQSTITYYDSSWKKLDGAMTFYNTTAYVLPEAGGPGTRAWMLGRIALILAAALLGAGIIKKRS
;
A
#
# COMPACT_ATOMS: atom_id res chain seq x y z
N MET A 1 43.67 -27.80 -42.96
CA MET A 1 42.43 -28.60 -42.94
C MET A 1 41.86 -28.47 -41.54
N GLU A 2 40.83 -27.65 -41.40
CA GLU A 2 40.06 -27.57 -40.14
C GLU A 2 39.36 -28.92 -39.93
N THR A 3 39.54 -29.51 -38.75
CA THR A 3 38.83 -30.72 -38.37
C THR A 3 37.60 -30.27 -37.61
N ASP A 4 36.43 -30.28 -38.27
CA ASP A 4 35.16 -29.92 -37.65
C ASP A 4 34.76 -31.01 -36.66
N GLY A 5 35.20 -30.85 -35.41
CA GLY A 5 34.79 -31.71 -34.31
C GLY A 5 33.31 -31.53 -33.99
N TYR A 6 32.61 -32.63 -33.72
CA TYR A 6 31.22 -32.58 -33.29
C TYR A 6 31.17 -32.23 -31.80
N ASN A 7 30.56 -31.09 -31.44
CA ASN A 7 30.33 -30.71 -30.05
C ASN A 7 28.95 -31.21 -29.61
N ARG A 8 28.91 -32.06 -28.58
CA ARG A 8 27.65 -32.42 -27.89
C ARG A 8 27.63 -31.77 -26.51
N TYR A 9 26.55 -31.03 -26.24
CA TYR A 9 26.29 -30.43 -24.94
C TYR A 9 25.24 -31.25 -24.21
N LEU A 10 25.56 -31.70 -22.99
CA LEU A 10 24.59 -32.29 -22.07
C LEU A 10 24.44 -31.36 -20.88
N MET A 11 23.18 -31.11 -20.49
CA MET A 11 22.86 -30.33 -19.30
C MET A 11 22.20 -31.28 -18.30
N GLU A 12 22.89 -31.55 -17.19
CA GLU A 12 22.38 -32.43 -16.13
C GLU A 12 21.91 -31.57 -14.95
N ASN A 13 20.69 -31.82 -14.47
CA ASN A 13 20.13 -31.16 -13.30
C ASN A 13 20.43 -32.02 -12.06
N PHE A 14 21.23 -31.49 -11.14
CA PHE A 14 21.68 -32.21 -9.94
C PHE A 14 20.71 -32.06 -8.76
N GLY A 15 19.56 -31.43 -8.98
CA GLY A 15 18.49 -31.29 -8.00
C GLY A 15 18.27 -29.85 -7.55
N SER A 16 17.22 -29.68 -6.75
CA SER A 16 16.88 -28.40 -6.13
C SER A 16 16.77 -28.52 -4.63
N ASP A 17 17.48 -27.66 -3.90
CA ASP A 17 17.28 -27.47 -2.46
C ASP A 17 16.25 -26.35 -2.25
N THR A 18 15.35 -26.53 -1.29
CA THR A 18 14.30 -25.57 -0.89
C THR A 18 14.42 -25.16 0.58
N SER A 19 15.51 -25.50 1.26
CA SER A 19 15.73 -25.12 2.65
C SER A 19 15.94 -23.59 2.79
N GLY A 20 15.19 -22.94 3.68
CA GLY A 20 15.37 -21.52 4.02
C GLY A 20 14.89 -20.50 2.97
N GLY A 21 13.93 -20.84 2.10
CA GLY A 21 13.36 -19.89 1.13
C GLY A 21 14.27 -19.61 -0.08
N THR A 22 15.45 -20.22 -0.17
CA THR A 22 16.29 -20.10 -1.37
C THR A 22 16.12 -21.36 -2.21
N LYS A 23 15.63 -21.21 -3.45
CA LYS A 23 15.62 -22.31 -4.41
C LYS A 23 16.95 -22.29 -5.16
N ILE A 24 17.81 -23.27 -4.90
CA ILE A 24 19.09 -23.42 -5.59
C ILE A 24 18.90 -24.54 -6.61
N ALA A 25 19.17 -24.27 -7.89
CA ALA A 25 19.26 -25.31 -8.91
C ALA A 25 20.70 -25.39 -9.41
N ALA A 26 21.27 -26.59 -9.36
CA ALA A 26 22.63 -26.86 -9.82
C ALA A 26 22.58 -27.57 -11.17
N TYR A 27 23.29 -27.02 -12.15
CA TYR A 27 23.41 -27.58 -13.49
C TYR A 27 24.89 -27.78 -13.81
N ALA A 28 25.25 -28.93 -14.39
CA ALA A 28 26.53 -29.08 -15.07
C ALA A 28 26.30 -29.04 -16.57
N LEU A 29 27.16 -28.31 -17.27
CA LEU A 29 27.26 -28.35 -18.72
C LEU A 29 28.50 -29.16 -19.07
N HIS A 30 28.29 -30.31 -19.72
CA HIS A 30 29.38 -31.11 -20.27
C HIS A 30 29.50 -30.81 -21.75
N SER A 31 30.69 -30.39 -22.20
CA SER A 31 31.01 -30.35 -23.62
C SER A 31 31.94 -31.51 -23.96
N VAL A 32 31.51 -32.33 -24.92
CA VAL A 32 32.35 -33.39 -25.49
C VAL A 32 32.67 -33.03 -26.93
N THR A 33 33.96 -32.95 -27.24
CA THR A 33 34.46 -32.72 -28.61
C THR A 33 35.16 -33.98 -29.08
N THR A 34 34.71 -34.53 -30.21
CA THR A 34 35.38 -35.66 -30.87
C THR A 34 36.02 -35.16 -32.16
N HIS A 35 37.33 -35.34 -32.32
CA HIS A 35 38.01 -35.05 -33.59
C HIS A 35 37.95 -36.28 -34.52
N GLN A 36 37.80 -36.04 -35.82
CA GLN A 36 37.44 -37.05 -36.82
C GLN A 36 38.47 -38.18 -37.00
N ASP A 37 39.68 -38.02 -36.46
CA ASP A 37 40.78 -39.01 -36.44
C ASP A 37 41.33 -39.33 -35.03
N ALA A 38 40.68 -38.90 -33.94
CA ALA A 38 41.27 -38.94 -32.60
C ALA A 38 41.08 -40.27 -31.84
N ARG A 39 42.18 -40.75 -31.24
CA ARG A 39 42.17 -41.73 -30.13
C ARG A 39 41.91 -41.11 -28.75
N ASP A 40 41.71 -39.79 -28.69
CA ASP A 40 41.52 -39.03 -27.46
C ASP A 40 40.17 -38.29 -27.47
N ILE A 41 39.48 -38.32 -26.32
CA ILE A 41 38.24 -37.58 -26.04
C ILE A 41 38.59 -36.55 -24.97
N THR A 42 38.30 -35.27 -25.22
CA THR A 42 38.39 -34.23 -24.19
C THR A 42 36.98 -33.93 -23.67
N VAL A 43 36.81 -34.04 -22.34
CA VAL A 43 35.59 -33.66 -21.63
C VAL A 43 35.91 -32.43 -20.79
N SER A 44 35.13 -31.36 -20.98
CA SER A 44 35.15 -30.18 -20.12
C SER A 44 33.82 -30.09 -19.38
N GLU A 45 33.88 -29.85 -18.07
CA GLU A 45 32.71 -29.70 -17.21
C GLU A 45 32.71 -28.30 -16.58
N ALA A 46 31.59 -27.59 -16.73
CA ALA A 46 31.35 -26.33 -16.06
C ALA A 46 30.16 -26.49 -15.11
N HIS A 47 30.36 -26.18 -13.83
CA HIS A 47 29.30 -26.16 -12.82
C HIS A 47 28.72 -24.76 -12.70
N TYR A 48 27.40 -24.64 -12.85
CA TYR A 48 26.66 -23.40 -12.64
C TYR A 48 25.65 -23.57 -11.50
N THR A 49 25.67 -22.64 -10.56
CA THR A 49 24.66 -22.52 -9.51
C THR A 49 23.73 -21.35 -9.82
N LEU A 50 22.44 -21.62 -9.91
CA LEU A 50 21.40 -20.59 -10.01
C LEU A 50 20.73 -20.47 -8.63
N THR A 51 20.96 -19.35 -7.94
CA THR A 51 20.35 -19.06 -6.64
C THR A 51 19.15 -18.13 -6.83
N ASN A 52 17.95 -18.62 -6.56
CA ASN A 52 16.74 -17.81 -6.49
C ASN A 52 16.37 -17.57 -5.01
N THR A 53 16.66 -16.38 -4.49
CA THR A 53 16.32 -15.99 -3.11
C THR A 53 14.85 -15.56 -3.04
N LEU A 54 14.00 -16.32 -2.35
CA LEU A 54 12.64 -15.86 -2.03
C LEU A 54 12.71 -14.97 -0.80
N THR A 55 12.31 -13.72 -0.94
CA THR A 55 12.19 -12.81 0.20
C THR A 55 10.85 -13.05 0.88
N GLU A 56 10.89 -13.47 2.15
CA GLU A 56 9.69 -13.62 2.97
C GLU A 56 8.97 -12.26 3.13
N THR A 57 7.64 -12.29 3.13
CA THR A 57 6.81 -11.09 3.23
C THR A 57 5.54 -11.33 4.06
N THR A 58 4.97 -10.24 4.56
CA THR A 58 3.68 -10.22 5.27
C THR A 58 2.71 -9.21 4.65
N ALA A 59 1.48 -9.15 5.17
CA ALA A 59 0.50 -8.15 4.81
C ALA A 59 0.15 -7.28 6.01
N ALA A 60 -0.21 -6.03 5.75
CA ALA A 60 -0.74 -5.11 6.74
C ALA A 60 -2.09 -4.53 6.28
N GLU A 61 -2.91 -4.10 7.23
CA GLU A 61 -4.20 -3.47 6.96
C GLU A 61 -4.26 -2.08 7.61
N ILE A 62 -4.37 -1.04 6.78
CA ILE A 62 -4.59 0.34 7.27
C ILE A 62 -6.09 0.57 7.39
N ARG A 63 -6.55 1.03 8.55
CA ARG A 63 -7.98 1.25 8.83
C ARG A 63 -8.31 2.73 9.08
N ALA A 64 -9.44 3.18 8.54
CA ALA A 64 -9.99 4.51 8.76
C ALA A 64 -11.53 4.47 8.88
N ARG A 65 -12.14 5.62 9.18
CA ARG A 65 -13.59 5.81 9.28
C ARG A 65 -14.07 6.90 8.32
N LYS A 66 -15.30 6.78 7.84
CA LYS A 66 -16.05 7.79 7.12
C LYS A 66 -17.32 8.14 7.87
N VAL A 67 -17.59 9.43 7.98
CA VAL A 67 -18.84 9.99 8.47
C VAL A 67 -19.42 10.91 7.41
N LEU A 68 -20.72 10.80 7.15
CA LEU A 68 -21.49 11.76 6.37
C LEU A 68 -22.45 12.50 7.30
N LEU A 69 -22.23 13.80 7.47
CA LEU A 69 -23.09 14.68 8.26
C LEU A 69 -24.22 15.22 7.38
N GLY A 70 -25.45 15.20 7.92
CA GLY A 70 -26.64 15.69 7.22
C GLY A 70 -27.22 14.73 6.17
N GLY A 71 -26.68 13.50 6.07
CA GLY A 71 -27.16 12.49 5.14
C GLY A 71 -27.07 11.07 5.70
N THR A 72 -27.42 10.09 4.88
CA THR A 72 -27.24 8.66 5.18
C THR A 72 -26.01 8.15 4.43
N LEU A 73 -25.07 7.53 5.14
CA LEU A 73 -23.90 6.92 4.52
C LEU A 73 -24.28 5.58 3.90
N THR A 74 -23.95 5.39 2.62
CA THR A 74 -24.15 4.12 1.91
C THR A 74 -22.82 3.42 1.64
N ASP A 75 -22.89 2.10 1.46
CA ASP A 75 -21.76 1.28 1.05
C ASP A 75 -21.16 1.81 -0.27
N GLY A 76 -19.84 1.96 -0.30
CA GLY A 76 -19.10 2.35 -1.50
C GLY A 76 -19.27 3.81 -1.93
N ALA A 77 -19.88 4.66 -1.10
CA ALA A 77 -20.23 6.05 -1.42
C ALA A 77 -19.00 6.94 -1.72
N PHE A 78 -17.93 6.78 -0.94
CA PHE A 78 -16.74 7.63 -1.02
C PHE A 78 -15.49 6.78 -1.26
N THR A 79 -14.54 7.35 -2.00
CA THR A 79 -13.28 6.68 -2.36
C THR A 79 -12.11 7.38 -1.70
N PHE A 80 -11.18 6.59 -1.18
CA PHE A 80 -10.01 7.05 -0.44
C PHE A 80 -8.76 6.45 -1.08
N GLN A 81 -7.63 7.14 -0.93
CA GLN A 81 -6.34 6.70 -1.42
C GLN A 81 -5.32 6.64 -0.29
N ALA A 82 -4.46 5.62 -0.34
CA ALA A 82 -3.22 5.54 0.42
C ALA A 82 -2.05 5.56 -0.59
N VAL A 83 -1.22 6.61 -0.53
CA VAL A 83 -0.09 6.80 -1.43
C VAL A 83 1.21 6.56 -0.67
N PRO A 84 2.12 5.69 -1.14
CA PRO A 84 3.45 5.55 -0.55
C PRO A 84 4.22 6.87 -0.59
N VAL A 85 4.74 7.29 0.56
CA VAL A 85 5.51 8.52 0.73
C VAL A 85 6.80 8.25 1.50
N ASP A 86 7.73 9.20 1.48
CA ASP A 86 8.84 9.24 2.42
C ASP A 86 8.40 9.78 3.79
N ARG A 87 9.35 9.94 4.72
CA ARG A 87 9.08 10.47 6.06
C ARG A 87 8.72 11.96 6.05
N ASN A 88 9.01 12.69 4.98
CA ASN A 88 8.63 14.10 4.83
C ASN A 88 7.21 14.25 4.28
N GLY A 89 6.64 13.17 3.74
CA GLY A 89 5.31 13.14 3.12
C GLY A 89 5.36 13.30 1.60
N ASP A 90 6.56 13.26 1.00
CA ASP A 90 6.77 13.35 -0.43
C ASP A 90 6.51 12.00 -1.09
N MET A 91 5.82 12.00 -2.24
CA MET A 91 5.47 10.78 -2.96
C MET A 91 6.73 10.07 -3.45
N LEU A 92 6.83 8.77 -3.18
CA LEU A 92 7.94 7.97 -3.68
C LEU A 92 7.85 7.84 -5.21
N SER A 93 9.01 7.93 -5.89
CA SER A 93 9.06 7.80 -7.35
C SER A 93 8.55 6.42 -7.79
N GLY A 94 7.66 6.40 -8.78
CA GLY A 94 7.03 5.17 -9.29
C GLY A 94 5.98 4.55 -8.35
N ALA A 95 5.66 5.18 -7.22
CA ALA A 95 4.63 4.70 -6.32
C ALA A 95 3.23 4.77 -6.96
N SER A 96 2.43 3.75 -6.69
CA SER A 96 1.01 3.71 -7.07
C SER A 96 0.14 3.84 -5.83
N ALA A 97 -0.94 4.61 -5.94
CA ALA A 97 -1.94 4.71 -4.89
C ALA A 97 -2.72 3.40 -4.76
N VAL A 98 -3.01 2.99 -3.52
CA VAL A 98 -4.00 1.96 -3.23
C VAL A 98 -5.31 2.66 -2.93
N SER A 99 -6.40 2.24 -3.59
CA SER A 99 -7.74 2.80 -3.36
C SER A 99 -8.59 1.89 -2.49
N ALA A 100 -9.40 2.48 -1.63
CA ALA A 100 -10.44 1.81 -0.85
C ALA A 100 -11.71 2.65 -0.82
N LYS A 101 -12.83 2.03 -0.45
CA LYS A 101 -14.11 2.71 -0.24
C LYS A 101 -14.61 2.48 1.17
N ASN A 102 -15.52 3.33 1.64
CA ASN A 102 -16.20 3.09 2.90
C ASN A 102 -17.25 1.97 2.75
N ASP A 103 -17.48 1.21 3.82
CA ASP A 103 -18.67 0.36 3.95
C ASP A 103 -19.89 1.16 4.48
N ALA A 104 -21.04 0.50 4.63
CA ALA A 104 -22.25 1.10 5.20
C ALA A 104 -22.11 1.58 6.66
N ASP A 105 -21.19 0.99 7.43
CA ASP A 105 -20.83 1.41 8.81
C ASP A 105 -19.74 2.51 8.80
N GLY A 106 -19.33 2.95 7.62
CA GLY A 106 -18.25 3.89 7.41
C GLY A 106 -16.86 3.36 7.69
N LYS A 107 -16.62 2.05 7.75
CA LYS A 107 -15.26 1.50 7.86
C LYS A 107 -14.56 1.58 6.50
N ILE A 108 -13.27 1.89 6.52
CA ILE A 108 -12.40 1.89 5.35
C ILE A 108 -11.20 1.01 5.68
N SER A 109 -10.87 0.08 4.77
CA SER A 109 -9.75 -0.85 4.92
C SER A 109 -8.89 -0.86 3.66
N PHE A 110 -7.59 -0.60 3.80
CA PHE A 110 -6.59 -0.76 2.75
C PHE A 110 -5.73 -1.99 3.03
N ALA A 111 -5.74 -2.96 2.12
CA ALA A 111 -4.83 -4.10 2.18
C ALA A 111 -3.48 -3.73 1.55
N ILE A 112 -2.41 -3.87 2.33
CA ILE A 112 -1.02 -3.64 1.90
C ILE A 112 -0.30 -5.00 1.87
N PRO A 113 -0.24 -5.67 0.71
CA PRO A 113 0.38 -6.99 0.61
C PRO A 113 1.90 -6.88 0.43
N LYS A 114 2.59 -7.99 0.72
CA LYS A 114 4.01 -8.21 0.35
C LYS A 114 4.99 -7.20 0.97
N LEU A 115 4.83 -6.89 2.25
CA LEU A 115 5.79 -6.09 3.00
C LEU A 115 6.92 -6.97 3.55
N SER A 116 8.16 -6.59 3.29
CA SER A 116 9.34 -7.18 3.92
C SER A 116 9.69 -6.42 5.21
N PRO A 117 10.57 -6.96 6.06
CA PRO A 117 11.07 -6.22 7.23
C PRO A 117 11.59 -4.83 6.83
N GLY A 118 11.11 -3.80 7.53
CA GLY A 118 11.36 -2.41 7.15
C GLY A 118 10.31 -1.43 7.68
N THR A 119 10.45 -0.16 7.29
CA THR A 119 9.51 0.92 7.63
C THR A 119 8.93 1.52 6.36
N TYR A 120 7.61 1.66 6.33
CA TYR A 120 6.85 2.19 5.20
C TYR A 120 5.97 3.35 5.67
N TYR A 121 5.86 4.40 4.85
CA TYR A 121 4.99 5.53 5.12
C TYR A 121 3.95 5.70 4.03
N TYR A 122 2.73 6.04 4.44
CA TYR A 122 1.60 6.28 3.53
C TYR A 122 0.92 7.59 3.88
N LYS A 123 0.53 8.34 2.83
CA LYS A 123 -0.35 9.49 2.90
C LYS A 123 -1.77 9.08 2.52
N LEU A 124 -2.73 9.35 3.39
CA LEU A 124 -4.13 9.02 3.19
C LEU A 124 -4.96 10.28 2.92
N THR A 125 -5.80 10.22 1.88
CA THR A 125 -6.70 11.31 1.47
C THR A 125 -8.01 10.76 0.91
N GLU A 126 -9.10 11.52 1.05
CA GLU A 126 -10.33 11.28 0.29
C GLU A 126 -10.19 11.80 -1.15
N GLN A 127 -10.76 11.09 -2.11
CA GLN A 127 -10.89 11.56 -3.49
C GLN A 127 -12.11 12.47 -3.62
N GLN A 128 -11.94 13.57 -4.34
CA GLN A 128 -13.04 14.43 -4.76
C GLN A 128 -14.03 13.62 -5.61
N GLY A 129 -15.30 13.61 -5.21
CA GLY A 129 -16.39 13.04 -5.99
C GLY A 129 -17.07 14.06 -6.91
N LYS A 130 -18.23 13.68 -7.47
CA LYS A 130 -18.96 14.46 -8.48
C LYS A 130 -20.20 15.16 -7.93
N GLU A 131 -20.61 14.83 -6.71
CA GLU A 131 -21.83 15.31 -6.10
C GLU A 131 -21.65 16.75 -5.60
N GLU A 132 -22.22 17.72 -6.33
CA GLU A 132 -22.03 19.16 -6.05
C GLU A 132 -22.60 19.61 -4.69
N HIS A 133 -23.52 18.85 -4.11
CA HIS A 133 -24.11 19.12 -2.80
C HIS A 133 -23.32 18.47 -1.66
N ILE A 134 -22.21 17.78 -1.93
CA ILE A 134 -21.32 17.20 -0.92
C ILE A 134 -20.06 18.05 -0.80
N ALA A 135 -19.76 18.50 0.42
CA ALA A 135 -18.45 18.99 0.75
C ALA A 135 -17.57 17.81 1.17
N TYR A 136 -16.52 17.54 0.39
CA TYR A 136 -15.59 16.44 0.60
C TYR A 136 -14.49 16.82 1.59
N ASP A 137 -14.00 15.84 2.33
CA ASP A 137 -12.91 16.04 3.28
C ASP A 137 -11.59 16.31 2.55
N LYS A 138 -10.82 17.28 3.03
CA LYS A 138 -9.49 17.65 2.50
C LYS A 138 -8.36 17.30 3.48
N SER A 139 -8.69 16.65 4.59
CA SER A 139 -7.74 16.22 5.61
C SER A 139 -6.72 15.26 5.02
N VAL A 140 -5.48 15.40 5.51
CA VAL A 140 -4.36 14.50 5.18
C VAL A 140 -3.98 13.77 6.46
N TYR A 141 -3.87 12.45 6.37
CA TYR A 141 -3.33 11.62 7.43
C TYR A 141 -2.06 10.91 6.96
N TYR A 142 -1.16 10.65 7.90
CA TYR A 142 0.01 9.82 7.64
C TYR A 142 -0.05 8.53 8.44
N VAL A 143 0.49 7.46 7.86
CA VAL A 143 0.56 6.14 8.49
C VAL A 143 1.98 5.63 8.38
N LYS A 144 2.52 5.15 9.50
CA LYS A 144 3.78 4.42 9.56
C LYS A 144 3.48 2.94 9.80
N ILE A 145 4.00 2.09 8.93
CA ILE A 145 3.97 0.63 9.10
C ILE A 145 5.40 0.17 9.33
N GLU A 146 5.62 -0.53 10.44
CA GLU A 146 6.90 -1.17 10.76
C GLU A 146 6.71 -2.67 10.73
N ILE A 147 7.50 -3.35 9.89
CA ILE A 147 7.57 -4.80 9.82
C ILE A 147 8.87 -5.24 10.46
N SER A 148 8.79 -6.03 11.52
CA SER A 148 9.94 -6.62 12.20
C SER A 148 10.50 -7.81 11.41
N SER A 149 11.69 -8.28 11.78
CA SER A 149 12.36 -9.42 11.13
C SER A 149 11.58 -10.73 11.20
N ASP A 150 10.70 -10.87 12.21
CA ASP A 150 9.77 -11.99 12.38
C ASP A 150 8.40 -11.73 11.73
N LEU A 151 8.31 -10.74 10.83
CA LEU A 151 7.14 -10.43 10.00
C LEU A 151 5.90 -9.96 10.77
N GLN A 152 6.07 -9.45 11.99
CA GLN A 152 5.00 -8.78 12.73
C GLN A 152 4.89 -7.32 12.30
N SER A 153 3.65 -6.82 12.17
CA SER A 153 3.38 -5.44 11.78
C SER A 153 2.99 -4.57 12.97
N THR A 154 3.61 -3.41 13.11
CA THR A 154 3.14 -2.32 13.99
C THR A 154 2.70 -1.15 13.13
N ILE A 155 1.48 -0.66 13.35
CA ILE A 155 0.90 0.45 12.59
C ILE A 155 0.67 1.64 13.52
N THR A 156 1.18 2.81 13.13
CA THR A 156 0.97 4.07 13.85
C THR A 156 0.32 5.11 12.93
N TYR A 157 -0.69 5.80 13.45
CA TYR A 157 -1.46 6.81 12.73
C TYR A 157 -1.09 8.22 13.18
N TYR A 158 -1.06 9.17 12.25
CA TYR A 158 -0.66 10.55 12.48
C TYR A 158 -1.58 11.53 11.77
N ASP A 159 -1.75 12.72 12.33
CA ASP A 159 -2.32 13.87 11.63
C ASP A 159 -1.35 14.45 10.58
N SER A 160 -1.78 15.49 9.87
CA SER A 160 -0.99 16.17 8.84
C SER A 160 0.31 16.82 9.35
N SER A 161 0.48 16.94 10.67
CA SER A 161 1.65 17.52 11.33
C SER A 161 2.55 16.44 11.95
N TRP A 162 2.36 15.17 11.60
CA TRP A 162 3.07 14.03 12.18
C TRP A 162 2.87 13.87 13.69
N LYS A 163 1.78 14.43 14.23
CA LYS A 163 1.41 14.15 15.62
C LYS A 163 0.64 12.84 15.66
N LYS A 164 1.10 11.93 16.53
CA LYS A 164 0.47 10.62 16.72
C LYS A 164 -0.99 10.79 17.16
N LEU A 165 -1.86 10.01 16.54
CA LEU A 165 -3.26 9.91 16.91
C LEU A 165 -3.45 8.80 17.94
N ASP A 166 -4.29 9.05 18.95
CA ASP A 166 -4.69 8.05 19.96
C ASP A 166 -5.94 7.26 19.54
N GLY A 167 -6.59 7.66 18.44
CA GLY A 167 -7.82 7.06 17.92
C GLY A 167 -7.76 6.76 16.41
N ALA A 168 -8.91 6.40 15.84
CA ALA A 168 -9.01 6.11 14.41
C ALA A 168 -8.94 7.39 13.55
N MET A 169 -8.25 7.31 12.41
CA MET A 169 -8.36 8.33 11.36
C MET A 169 -9.81 8.37 10.87
N THR A 170 -10.41 9.56 10.81
CA THR A 170 -11.82 9.72 10.43
C THR A 170 -11.96 10.86 9.44
N PHE A 171 -12.57 10.57 8.30
CA PHE A 171 -12.93 11.56 7.29
C PHE A 171 -14.39 11.98 7.46
N TYR A 172 -14.69 13.26 7.25
CA TYR A 172 -16.02 13.85 7.40
C TYR A 172 -16.45 14.55 6.12
N ASN A 173 -17.57 14.10 5.55
CA ASN A 173 -18.29 14.87 4.53
C ASN A 173 -19.52 15.51 5.15
N THR A 174 -19.97 16.61 4.54
CA THR A 174 -21.26 17.21 4.88
C THR A 174 -22.08 17.42 3.62
N THR A 175 -23.38 17.17 3.72
CA THR A 175 -24.35 17.59 2.70
C THR A 175 -24.62 19.08 2.88
N ALA A 176 -24.64 19.84 1.79
CA ALA A 176 -25.15 21.20 1.77
C ALA A 176 -26.68 21.16 1.97
N TYR A 177 -27.19 21.94 2.93
CA TYR A 177 -28.62 22.11 3.11
C TYR A 177 -29.16 23.03 2.01
N VAL A 178 -30.06 22.52 1.18
CA VAL A 178 -30.83 23.34 0.23
C VAL A 178 -32.00 23.91 1.00
N LEU A 179 -32.01 25.24 1.21
CA LEU A 179 -33.18 25.93 1.76
C LEU A 179 -34.36 25.68 0.82
N PRO A 180 -35.55 25.28 1.31
CA PRO A 180 -36.75 25.32 0.48
C PRO A 180 -36.90 26.74 -0.04
N GLU A 181 -37.26 26.91 -1.32
CA GLU A 181 -37.53 28.22 -1.90
C GLU A 181 -38.63 28.91 -1.08
N ALA A 182 -38.24 29.65 -0.06
CA ALA A 182 -39.13 30.52 0.68
C ALA A 182 -39.44 31.67 -0.27
N GLY A 183 -40.54 31.52 -1.01
CA GLY A 183 -41.07 32.55 -1.89
C GLY A 183 -41.17 33.87 -1.15
N GLY A 184 -40.30 34.81 -1.51
CA GLY A 184 -40.28 36.16 -0.95
C GLY A 184 -39.16 36.99 -1.60
N PRO A 185 -39.50 38.12 -2.27
CA PRO A 185 -38.50 38.97 -2.90
C PRO A 185 -37.77 39.78 -1.83
N GLY A 186 -36.74 39.20 -1.20
CA GLY A 186 -36.12 39.90 -0.09
C GLY A 186 -35.01 39.24 0.70
N THR A 187 -34.16 38.36 0.13
CA THR A 187 -32.75 38.25 0.60
C THR A 187 -31.91 37.46 -0.41
N ARG A 188 -31.15 38.21 -1.21
CA ARG A 188 -30.29 37.72 -2.29
C ARG A 188 -29.04 37.04 -1.70
N ALA A 189 -28.85 35.76 -2.04
CA ALA A 189 -27.62 35.19 -2.61
C ALA A 189 -26.28 35.16 -1.85
N TRP A 190 -26.21 35.36 -0.53
CA TRP A 190 -24.92 35.23 0.22
C TRP A 190 -24.73 33.92 0.99
N MET A 191 -25.68 32.99 0.97
CA MET A 191 -25.55 31.66 1.62
C MET A 191 -25.36 30.49 0.63
N LEU A 192 -24.70 30.72 -0.51
CA LEU A 192 -24.38 29.65 -1.47
C LEU A 192 -23.00 28.99 -1.29
N GLY A 193 -22.37 29.01 -0.11
CA GLY A 193 -21.13 28.21 0.04
C GLY A 193 -20.21 28.55 1.19
N ARG A 194 -20.73 28.72 2.42
CA ARG A 194 -19.86 29.02 3.58
C ARG A 194 -20.13 28.18 4.83
N ILE A 195 -20.56 26.92 4.67
CA ILE A 195 -20.27 25.91 5.71
C ILE A 195 -19.06 25.10 5.23
N ALA A 196 -17.94 25.79 5.03
CA ALA A 196 -16.63 25.16 5.14
C ALA A 196 -16.28 25.18 6.62
N LEU A 197 -16.86 24.25 7.38
CA LEU A 197 -16.42 24.05 8.75
C LEU A 197 -15.04 23.38 8.65
N ILE A 198 -14.00 24.17 8.91
CA ILE A 198 -12.62 23.72 9.00
C ILE A 198 -12.57 22.69 10.14
N LEU A 199 -12.67 21.40 9.82
CA LEU A 199 -12.37 20.33 10.77
C LEU A 199 -10.86 20.07 10.79
N ALA A 200 -10.10 21.10 11.18
CA ALA A 200 -8.73 20.94 11.64
C ALA A 200 -8.71 21.16 13.17
N ALA A 201 -9.44 20.33 13.91
CA ALA A 201 -9.40 20.32 15.36
C ALA A 201 -9.79 18.96 15.94
N ALA A 202 -9.13 17.89 15.50
CA ALA A 202 -9.03 16.68 16.33
C ALA A 202 -7.84 16.85 17.31
N LEU A 203 -7.93 17.86 18.17
CA LEU A 203 -7.11 17.98 19.37
C LEU A 203 -8.02 18.27 20.55
N LEU A 204 -8.33 17.22 21.32
CA LEU A 204 -8.23 17.14 22.79
C LEU A 204 -9.16 16.05 23.36
N GLY A 205 -8.55 15.02 23.96
CA GLY A 205 -9.01 14.45 25.23
C GLY A 205 -10.09 13.37 25.20
N ALA A 206 -9.68 12.11 25.04
CA ALA A 206 -10.26 11.06 25.89
C ALA A 206 -9.62 11.20 27.28
N GLY A 207 -10.09 12.21 28.01
CA GLY A 207 -9.72 12.45 29.39
C GLY A 207 -10.13 11.28 30.27
N ILE A 208 -9.14 10.78 30.99
CA ILE A 208 -9.22 9.92 32.17
C ILE A 208 -10.41 10.34 33.06
N ILE A 209 -11.48 9.54 33.08
CA ILE A 209 -12.45 9.58 34.18
C ILE A 209 -11.80 8.84 35.35
N LYS A 210 -11.00 9.56 36.15
CA LYS A 210 -10.63 9.08 37.49
C LYS A 210 -11.84 9.35 38.38
N LYS A 211 -12.70 8.33 38.53
CA LYS A 211 -13.75 8.35 39.56
C LYS A 211 -13.04 8.48 40.91
N ARG A 212 -13.24 9.61 41.60
CA ARG A 212 -12.83 9.73 43.00
C ARG A 212 -13.67 8.73 43.80
N SER A 213 -12.98 7.84 44.53
CA SER A 213 -13.46 7.23 45.76
C SER A 213 -12.54 7.70 46.88
#